data_AF-A0A229RM83-F1
#
_entry.id   AF-A0A229RM83-F1
#
_cell.length_a   1.000
_cell.length_b   1.000
_cell.length_c   1.000
_cell.angle_alpha   90.00
_cell.angle_beta   90.00
_cell.angle_gamma   90.00
#
_symmetry.space_group_name_H-M   'P 1'
#
loop_
_entity.id
_entity.type
_entity.pdbx_description
1 polymer ?
#
loop_
_entity_poly.entity_id
_entity_poly.type
_entity_poly.pdbx_seq_one_letter_code
_entity_poly.pdbx_strand_id
1 'polypeptide(L)'
;MTLRDRAGQEISRQRWEELRRSQGDSLVAEEDLGVCIVRTVWEGVATYPGDPYATGVALAGTEAFTTVATADTEQDAQRTHQRVVELVRRDTAGLLGRLTAAIAADATHRRETANEARVS
;
A
#
# COMPACT_ATOMS: atom_id res chain seq x y z
N MET A 1 -2.06 -23.30 -7.39
CA MET A 1 -1.63 -21.91 -7.17
C MET A 1 -0.84 -21.91 -5.87
N THR A 2 0.44 -21.51 -5.93
CA THR A 2 1.37 -21.64 -4.81
C THR A 2 1.47 -20.31 -4.09
N LEU A 3 1.11 -20.29 -2.80
CA LEU A 3 1.28 -19.13 -1.95
C LEU A 3 2.73 -19.10 -1.45
N ARG A 4 3.33 -17.91 -1.41
CA ARG A 4 4.67 -17.72 -0.89
C ARG A 4 4.69 -16.65 0.19
N ASP A 5 5.57 -16.80 1.17
CA ASP A 5 5.86 -15.74 2.14
C ASP A 5 6.81 -14.69 1.55
N ARG A 6 7.14 -13.68 2.35
CA ARG A 6 8.09 -12.60 2.03
C ARG A 6 9.48 -13.11 1.64
N ALA A 7 9.91 -14.25 2.17
CA ALA A 7 11.18 -14.89 1.83
C ALA A 7 11.08 -15.75 0.54
N GLY A 8 9.92 -15.78 -0.11
CA GLY A 8 9.67 -16.59 -1.29
C GLY A 8 9.46 -18.07 -0.99
N GLN A 9 9.34 -18.48 0.27
CA GLN A 9 9.07 -19.86 0.65
C GLN A 9 7.60 -20.17 0.43
N GLU A 10 7.31 -21.36 -0.07
CA GLU A 10 5.93 -21.82 -0.22
C GLU A 10 5.26 -21.99 1.14
N ILE A 11 4.06 -21.45 1.29
CA ILE A 11 3.28 -21.48 2.53
C ILE A 11 1.87 -22.01 2.29
N SER A 12 1.27 -22.55 3.35
CA SER A 12 -0.12 -22.98 3.33
C SER A 12 -1.08 -21.78 3.29
N ARG A 13 -2.32 -22.02 2.85
CA ARG A 13 -3.40 -21.01 2.88
C ARG A 13 -3.69 -20.52 4.30
N GLN A 14 -3.68 -21.41 5.29
CA GLN A 14 -3.87 -21.03 6.69
C GLN A 14 -2.76 -20.09 7.16
N ARG A 15 -1.50 -20.41 6.85
CA ARG A 15 -0.37 -19.55 7.18
C ARG A 15 -0.46 -18.19 6.51
N TRP A 16 -0.92 -18.13 5.26
CA TRP A 16 -1.19 -16.88 4.57
C TRP A 16 -2.29 -16.05 5.25
N GLU A 17 -3.38 -16.66 5.70
CA GLU A 17 -4.45 -15.95 6.43
C GLU A 17 -3.96 -15.41 7.77
N GLU A 18 -3.08 -16.14 8.47
CA GLU A 18 -2.42 -15.67 9.69
C GLU A 18 -1.54 -14.45 9.42
N LEU A 19 -0.67 -14.52 8.40
CA LEU A 19 0.22 -13.43 8.01
C LEU A 19 -0.57 -12.19 7.59
N ARG A 20 -1.68 -12.36 6.84
CA ARG A 20 -2.55 -11.25 6.43
C ARG A 20 -3.20 -10.54 7.62
N ARG A 21 -3.49 -11.25 8.71
CA ARG A 21 -4.06 -10.66 9.94
C ARG A 21 -2.99 -9.97 10.79
N SER A 22 -1.74 -10.39 10.67
CA SER A 22 -0.58 -9.79 11.35
C SER A 22 -0.07 -8.58 10.56
N GLN A 23 -0.59 -7.38 10.86
CA GLN A 23 -0.13 -6.14 10.18
C GLN A 23 1.40 -5.95 10.28
N GLY A 24 2.03 -6.38 11.38
CA GLY A 24 3.47 -6.26 11.60
C GLY A 24 4.31 -7.07 10.60
N ASP A 25 3.83 -8.23 10.16
CA ASP A 25 4.55 -9.07 9.20
C ASP A 25 4.42 -8.54 7.76
N SER A 26 3.36 -7.77 7.49
CA SER A 26 3.17 -7.07 6.21
C SER A 26 3.99 -5.79 6.10
N LEU A 27 4.40 -5.18 7.23
CA LEU A 27 5.13 -3.92 7.20
C LEU A 27 6.58 -4.15 6.79
N VAL A 28 7.02 -3.46 5.73
CA VAL A 28 8.42 -3.45 5.29
C VAL A 28 9.14 -2.23 5.83
N ALA A 29 8.53 -1.05 5.67
CA ALA A 29 9.08 0.21 6.13
C ALA A 29 7.95 1.22 6.40
N GLU A 30 8.16 2.09 7.37
CA GLU A 30 7.27 3.19 7.71
C GLU A 30 8.11 4.40 8.12
N GLU A 31 7.72 5.57 7.64
CA GLU A 31 8.33 6.84 8.01
C GLU A 31 7.22 7.88 8.23
N ASP A 32 7.16 8.44 9.43
CA ASP A 32 6.27 9.54 9.77
C ASP A 32 6.97 10.88 9.45
N LEU A 33 6.34 11.68 8.57
CA LEU A 33 6.81 12.98 8.14
C LEU A 33 5.99 14.13 8.75
N GLY A 34 5.23 13.86 9.80
CA GLY A 34 4.41 14.79 10.58
C GLY A 34 3.06 15.12 9.95
N VAL A 35 3.02 15.36 8.64
CA VAL A 35 1.77 15.64 7.89
C VAL A 35 1.23 14.41 7.15
N CYS A 36 2.09 13.42 6.95
CA CYS A 36 1.75 12.16 6.30
C CYS A 36 2.73 11.07 6.71
N ILE A 37 2.29 9.83 6.57
CA ILE A 37 3.09 8.63 6.77
C ILE A 37 3.37 8.03 5.39
N VAL A 38 4.64 7.79 5.09
CA VAL A 38 5.02 6.95 3.95
C VAL A 38 5.15 5.54 4.47
N ARG A 39 4.45 4.60 3.84
CA ARG A 39 4.43 3.20 4.26
C ARG A 39 4.68 2.29 3.07
N THR A 40 5.49 1.27 3.29
CA THR A 40 5.71 0.18 2.35
C THR A 40 5.26 -1.11 2.99
N VAL A 41 4.34 -1.80 2.33
CA VAL A 41 3.77 -3.06 2.78
C VAL A 41 4.04 -4.16 1.76
N TRP A 42 4.23 -5.36 2.25
CA TRP A 42 4.07 -6.58 1.50
C TRP A 42 2.60 -6.98 1.56
N GLU A 43 1.87 -6.83 0.46
CA GLU A 43 0.43 -7.10 0.46
C GLU A 43 0.14 -8.60 0.35
N GLY A 44 1.16 -9.40 0.01
CA GLY A 44 0.94 -10.65 -0.68
C GLY A 44 0.23 -10.34 -2.02
N VAL A 45 0.47 -11.01 -3.11
CA VAL A 45 0.19 -12.42 -3.25
C VAL A 45 0.68 -12.80 -4.64
N ALA A 46 1.29 -13.99 -4.74
CA ALA A 46 1.46 -14.75 -5.98
C ALA A 46 0.12 -15.28 -6.57
N THR A 47 -0.95 -14.47 -6.53
CA THR A 47 -2.27 -14.78 -7.15
C THR A 47 -2.57 -13.88 -8.34
N TYR A 48 -1.97 -12.70 -8.38
CA TYR A 48 -2.01 -11.80 -9.52
C TYR A 48 -0.61 -11.70 -10.12
N PRO A 49 -0.45 -11.65 -11.45
CA PRO A 49 0.79 -11.12 -12.01
C PRO A 49 0.91 -9.67 -11.55
N GLY A 50 1.82 -9.42 -10.61
CA GLY A 50 2.04 -8.10 -10.05
C GLY A 50 3.05 -8.11 -8.92
N ASP A 51 3.73 -6.97 -8.80
CA ASP A 51 4.66 -6.58 -7.77
C ASP A 51 4.05 -6.75 -6.35
N PRO A 52 4.57 -7.67 -5.50
CA PRO A 52 3.97 -8.02 -4.21
C PRO A 52 4.22 -6.97 -3.11
N TYR A 53 4.97 -5.92 -3.41
CA TYR A 53 5.26 -4.82 -2.51
C TYR A 53 4.58 -3.54 -3.00
N ALA A 54 3.83 -2.89 -2.11
CA ALA A 54 3.20 -1.60 -2.37
C ALA A 54 3.82 -0.53 -1.47
N THR A 55 4.23 0.58 -2.06
CA THR A 55 4.62 1.80 -1.35
C THR A 55 3.54 2.85 -1.57
N GLY A 56 3.07 3.46 -0.49
CA GLY A 56 2.01 4.44 -0.52
C GLY A 56 2.18 5.49 0.56
N VAL A 57 1.29 6.47 0.51
CA VAL A 57 1.26 7.60 1.45
C VAL A 57 -0.12 7.67 2.07
N ALA A 58 -0.15 7.88 3.38
CA ALA A 58 -1.37 8.15 4.14
C ALA A 58 -1.25 9.54 4.79
N LEU A 59 -2.32 10.33 4.78
CA LEU A 59 -2.33 11.59 5.53
C LEU A 59 -2.35 11.30 7.02
N ALA A 60 -1.62 12.08 7.81
CA ALA A 60 -1.59 11.91 9.26
C ALA A 60 -3.02 12.02 9.83
N GLY A 61 -3.41 11.05 10.67
CA GLY A 61 -4.77 10.99 11.24
C GLY A 61 -5.84 10.43 10.29
N THR A 62 -5.47 9.93 9.11
CA THR A 62 -6.37 9.22 8.20
C THR A 62 -6.00 7.74 8.10
N GLU A 63 -7.00 6.87 7.94
CA GLU A 63 -6.77 5.45 7.64
C GLU A 63 -6.53 5.21 6.14
N ALA A 64 -6.73 6.23 5.29
CA ALA A 64 -6.64 6.09 3.85
C ALA A 64 -5.16 5.97 3.41
N PHE A 65 -4.83 4.85 2.80
CA PHE A 65 -3.53 4.57 2.19
C PHE A 65 -3.66 4.63 0.67
N THR A 66 -2.89 5.50 0.02
CA THR A 66 -2.84 5.60 -1.44
C THR A 66 -1.52 5.04 -1.93
N THR A 67 -1.59 3.91 -2.65
CA THR A 67 -0.42 3.31 -3.31
C THR A 67 0.09 4.24 -4.42
N VAL A 68 1.39 4.54 -4.38
CA VAL A 68 2.06 5.40 -5.37
C VAL A 68 3.09 4.66 -6.23
N ALA A 69 3.59 3.53 -5.73
CA ALA A 69 4.56 2.70 -6.44
C ALA A 69 4.47 1.26 -5.95
N THR A 70 4.91 0.33 -6.79
CA THR A 70 5.03 -1.09 -6.45
C THR A 70 6.43 -1.61 -6.78
N ALA A 71 6.80 -2.76 -6.23
CA ALA A 71 8.06 -3.44 -6.54
C ALA A 71 7.94 -4.97 -6.47
N ASP A 72 8.74 -5.66 -7.29
CA ASP A 72 8.83 -7.12 -7.33
C ASP A 72 9.61 -7.73 -6.16
N THR A 73 10.59 -6.99 -5.65
CA THR A 73 11.49 -7.44 -4.57
C THR A 73 11.43 -6.51 -3.37
N GLU A 74 11.73 -7.04 -2.19
CA GLU A 74 11.77 -6.22 -0.98
C GLU A 74 12.88 -5.16 -1.06
N GLN A 75 14.02 -5.49 -1.66
CA GLN A 75 15.12 -4.56 -1.81
C GLN A 75 14.72 -3.38 -2.71
N ASP A 76 14.00 -3.64 -3.79
CA ASP A 76 13.47 -2.58 -4.65
C ASP A 76 12.36 -1.80 -3.93
N ALA A 77 11.52 -2.46 -3.14
CA ALA A 77 10.52 -1.81 -2.31
C ALA A 77 11.14 -0.84 -1.31
N GLN A 78 12.25 -1.22 -0.64
CA GLN A 78 12.99 -0.35 0.27
C GLN A 78 13.61 0.85 -0.47
N ARG A 79 14.16 0.64 -1.67
CA ARG A 79 14.70 1.74 -2.49
C ARG A 79 13.58 2.71 -2.93
N THR A 80 12.44 2.16 -3.32
CA THR A 80 11.23 2.92 -3.66
C THR A 80 10.73 3.71 -2.47
N HIS A 81 10.68 3.11 -1.27
CA HIS A 81 10.32 3.77 -0.02
C HIS A 81 11.16 5.04 0.21
N GLN A 82 12.48 4.91 0.18
CA GLN A 82 13.40 6.04 0.40
C GLN A 82 13.20 7.15 -0.64
N ARG A 83 13.01 6.78 -1.91
CA ARG A 83 12.71 7.75 -2.98
C ARG A 83 11.40 8.49 -2.73
N VAL A 84 10.34 7.79 -2.33
CA VAL A 84 9.05 8.40 -2.02
C VAL A 84 9.18 9.34 -0.82
N VAL A 85 9.85 8.92 0.26
CA VAL A 85 10.15 9.77 1.42
C VAL A 85 10.87 11.05 1.00
N GLU A 86 11.92 10.96 0.18
CA GLU A 86 12.63 12.13 -0.31
C GLU A 86 11.76 13.05 -1.17
N LEU A 87 10.92 12.49 -2.05
CA LEU A 87 9.97 13.25 -2.86
C LEU A 87 8.96 13.99 -1.99
N VAL A 88 8.41 13.33 -0.97
CA VAL A 88 7.48 13.94 -0.02
C VAL A 88 8.13 15.08 0.75
N ARG A 89 9.37 14.89 1.21
CA ARG A 89 10.15 15.93 1.92
C ARG A 89 10.45 17.15 1.04
N ARG A 90 10.62 16.96 -0.28
CA ARG A 90 10.92 18.05 -1.23
C ARG A 90 9.69 18.79 -1.72
N ASP A 91 8.55 18.11 -1.87
CA ASP A 91 7.32 18.68 -2.43
C ASP A 91 6.10 18.41 -1.53
N THR A 92 6.22 18.74 -0.25
CA THR A 92 5.18 18.43 0.73
C THR A 92 3.84 19.10 0.37
N ALA A 93 3.85 20.37 -0.05
CA ALA A 93 2.63 21.09 -0.39
C ALA A 93 1.94 20.56 -1.66
N GLY A 94 2.71 20.26 -2.73
CA GLY A 94 2.16 19.73 -3.98
C GLY A 94 1.66 18.29 -3.85
N LEU A 95 2.36 17.48 -3.06
CA LEU A 95 1.96 16.09 -2.78
C LEU A 95 0.66 16.03 -1.98
N LEU A 96 0.50 16.86 -0.93
CA LEU A 96 -0.73 16.91 -0.13
C LEU A 96 -1.96 17.25 -0.98
N GLY A 97 -1.83 18.20 -1.91
CA GLY A 97 -2.90 18.54 -2.85
C GLY A 97 -3.30 17.37 -3.74
N ARG A 98 -2.31 16.66 -4.31
CA ARG A 98 -2.54 15.47 -5.16
C ARG A 98 -3.16 14.30 -4.39
N LEU A 99 -2.67 14.01 -3.18
CA LEU A 99 -3.21 12.96 -2.31
C LEU A 99 -4.66 13.25 -1.90
N THR A 100 -4.97 14.50 -1.54
CA THR A 100 -6.33 14.90 -1.18
C THR A 100 -7.30 14.70 -2.35
N ALA A 101 -6.88 15.07 -3.57
CA ALA A 101 -7.66 14.85 -4.78
C ALA A 101 -7.84 13.36 -5.11
N ALA A 102 -6.79 12.55 -4.95
CA ALA A 102 -6.83 11.11 -5.21
C ALA A 102 -7.77 10.38 -4.23
N ILE A 103 -7.71 10.71 -2.93
CA ILE A 103 -8.60 10.13 -1.91
C ILE A 103 -10.06 10.53 -2.18
N ALA A 104 -10.32 11.78 -2.58
CA ALA A 104 -11.66 12.23 -2.93
C ALA A 104 -12.22 11.50 -4.16
N ALA A 105 -11.39 11.27 -5.18
CA ALA A 105 -11.76 10.51 -6.37
C ALA A 105 -12.07 9.04 -6.03
N ASP A 106 -11.23 8.38 -5.24
CA ASP A 106 -11.42 6.99 -4.81
C ASP A 106 -12.69 6.83 -3.93
N ALA A 107 -12.95 7.77 -3.02
CA ALA A 107 -14.18 7.78 -2.23
C ALA A 107 -15.45 7.97 -3.09
N THR A 108 -15.34 8.71 -4.19
CA THR A 108 -16.44 8.90 -5.15
C THR A 108 -16.68 7.62 -5.94
N HIS A 109 -15.62 7.01 -6.47
CA HIS A 109 -15.69 5.74 -7.19
C HIS A 109 -16.26 4.60 -6.34
N ARG A 110 -15.87 4.51 -5.06
CA ARG A 110 -16.43 3.53 -4.12
C ARG A 110 -17.91 3.75 -3.81
N ARG A 111 -18.42 4.99 -3.84
CA ARG A 111 -19.85 5.27 -3.66
C ARG A 111 -20.66 4.88 -4.89
N GLU A 112 -20.15 5.13 -6.09
CA GLU A 112 -20.80 4.77 -7.35
C GLU A 112 -20.93 3.26 -7.48
N THR A 113 -19.83 2.52 -7.28
CA THR A 113 -19.81 1.05 -7.31
C THR A 113 -20.70 0.43 -6.22
N ALA A 114 -20.73 0.98 -5.02
CA ALA A 114 -21.62 0.52 -3.95
C ALA A 114 -23.11 0.80 -4.25
N ASN A 115 -23.41 1.87 -5.00
CA ASN A 115 -24.76 2.20 -5.42
C ASN A 115 -25.23 1.27 -6.55
N GLU A 116 -24.37 0.97 -7.52
CA GLU A 116 -24.65 0.00 -8.60
C GLU A 116 -24.91 -1.41 -8.05
N ALA A 117 -24.13 -1.86 -7.06
CA ALA A 117 -24.31 -3.14 -6.39
C ALA A 117 -25.59 -3.23 -5.54
N ARG A 118 -26.22 -2.09 -5.22
CA ARG A 118 -27.48 -2.02 -4.45
C ARG A 118 -28.74 -1.99 -5.32
N VAL A 119 -28.57 -1.67 -6.60
CA VAL A 119 -29.65 -1.52 -7.58
C VAL A 119 -29.74 -2.76 -8.50
N SER A 120 -28.80 -3.71 -8.37
CA SER A 120 -28.81 -5.03 -9.04
C SER A 120 -29.30 -6.13 -8.11
#